data_AF-A0A6B0D3I4-F1
#
_entry.id   AF-A0A6B0D3I4-F1
#
_cell.length_a   1.000
_cell.length_b   1.000
_cell.length_c   1.000
_cell.angle_alpha   90.00
_cell.angle_beta   90.00
_cell.angle_gamma   90.00
#
_symmetry.space_group_name_H-M   'P 1'
#
loop_
_entity.id
_entity.type
_entity.pdbx_description
1 polymer ?
#
loop_
_entity_poly.entity_id
_entity_poly.type
_entity_poly.pdbx_seq_one_letter_code
_entity_poly.pdbx_strand_id
1 'polypeptide(L)' 'HSIMAVQAIYFYPRFKRSMIGISVAMTWVFLNDYIDYFHLQFPYYDFITTHVWQIGVLSCCLSVFGLLLYIELNKLLKCK' A
#
# COMPACT_ATOMS: atom_id res chain seq x y z
N HIS A 1 -2.07 -5.79 1.71
CA HIS A 1 -2.48 -4.39 1.42
C HIS A 1 -3.62 -3.86 2.28
N SER A 2 -4.80 -4.50 2.34
CA SER A 2 -5.98 -3.93 3.03
C SER A 2 -5.78 -3.57 4.51
N ILE A 3 -5.14 -4.45 5.29
CA ILE A 3 -4.82 -4.16 6.71
C ILE A 3 -3.84 -2.98 6.85
N MET A 4 -2.84 -2.90 5.96
CA MET A 4 -1.88 -1.78 5.95
C MET A 4 -2.59 -0.45 5.63
N ALA A 5 -3.58 -0.46 4.73
CA ALA A 5 -4.38 0.72 4.41
C ALA A 5 -5.20 1.20 5.62
N VAL A 6 -5.82 0.28 6.38
CA VAL A 6 -6.55 0.60 7.62
C VAL A 6 -5.61 1.21 8.67
N GLN A 7 -4.42 0.62 8.85
CA GLN A 7 -3.40 1.16 9.75
C GLN A 7 -2.98 2.57 9.31
N ALA A 8 -2.75 2.79 8.02
CA ALA A 8 -2.38 4.10 7.49
C ALA A 8 -3.46 5.17 7.78
N ILE A 9 -4.75 4.83 7.63
CA ILE A 9 -5.86 5.73 7.95
C ILE A 9 -5.92 6.02 9.46
N TYR A 10 -5.74 4.99 10.31
CA TYR A 10 -5.76 5.16 11.77
C TYR A 10 -4.63 6.07 12.28
N PHE A 11 -3.44 5.96 11.69
CA PHE A 11 -2.30 6.79 12.06
C PHE A 11 -2.25 8.15 11.35
N TYR A 12 -3.00 8.32 10.25
CA TYR A 12 -3.04 9.55 9.46
C TYR A 12 -3.17 10.85 10.28
N PRO A 13 -4.14 10.99 11.22
CA PRO A 13 -4.30 12.24 11.97
C PRO A 13 -3.16 12.56 12.93
N ARG A 14 -2.27 11.59 13.21
CA ARG A 14 -1.13 11.75 14.12
C ARG A 14 0.17 12.09 13.40
N PHE A 15 0.21 11.92 12.08
CA PHE A 15 1.42 12.16 11.29
C PHE A 15 1.37 13.51 10.57
N LYS A 16 2.49 14.24 10.62
CA LYS A 16 2.68 15.41 9.76
C LYS A 16 2.96 14.95 8.34
N ARG A 17 2.12 15.36 7.39
CA ARG A 17 2.32 15.06 5.97
C ARG A 17 3.57 15.77 5.46
N SER A 18 4.59 15.00 5.09
CA SER A 18 5.80 15.47 4.40
C SER A 18 5.88 14.86 3.00
N MET A 19 6.33 15.63 2.02
CA MET A 19 6.58 15.11 0.66
C MET A 19 7.64 14.00 0.66
N ILE A 20 8.65 14.12 1.53
CA ILE A 20 9.68 13.09 1.71
C ILE A 20 9.03 11.80 2.24
N GLY A 21 8.11 11.91 3.20
CA GLY A 21 7.38 10.77 3.76
C GLY A 21 6.54 10.05 2.70
N ILE A 22 5.91 10.80 1.78
CA ILE A 22 5.17 10.21 0.65
C ILE A 22 6.10 9.44 -0.27
N SER A 23 7.26 10.01 -0.64
CA SER A 23 8.23 9.33 -1.50
C SER A 23 8.75 8.05 -0.87
N VAL A 24 9.07 8.07 0.44
CA VAL A 24 9.50 6.87 1.17
C VAL A 24 8.40 5.82 1.21
N ALA A 25 7.16 6.21 1.50
CA ALA A 25 6.02 5.29 1.50
C ALA A 25 5.76 4.69 0.12
N MET A 26 5.86 5.49 -0.94
CA MET A 26 5.72 5.04 -2.32
C MET A 26 6.77 3.98 -2.67
N THR A 27 8.05 4.28 -2.43
CA THR A 27 9.15 3.33 -2.67
C THR A 27 8.96 2.05 -1.86
N TRP A 28 8.58 2.18 -0.59
CA TRP A 28 8.38 1.02 0.30
C TRP A 28 7.28 0.09 -0.20
N VAL A 29 6.11 0.62 -0.55
CA VAL A 29 4.96 -0.19 -0.97
C VAL A 29 5.24 -0.89 -2.30
N PHE A 30 5.82 -0.20 -3.28
CA PHE A 30 6.16 -0.83 -4.56
C PHE A 30 7.30 -1.85 -4.45
N LEU A 31 8.29 -1.60 -3.59
CA LEU A 31 9.35 -2.57 -3.33
C LEU A 31 8.79 -3.82 -2.64
N ASN A 32 7.82 -3.65 -1.73
CA ASN A 32 7.11 -4.77 -1.10
C ASN A 32 6.37 -5.62 -2.15
N ASP A 33 5.58 -5.00 -3.03
CA ASP A 33 4.87 -5.72 -4.11
C ASP A 33 5.85 -6.44 -5.05
N TYR A 34 6.99 -5.81 -5.37
CA TYR A 34 8.03 -6.41 -6.19
C TYR A 34 8.63 -7.65 -5.51
N ILE A 35 9.01 -7.55 -4.24
CA ILE A 35 9.55 -8.68 -3.48
C ILE A 35 8.51 -9.82 -3.35
N ASP A 36 7.27 -9.48 -3.03
CA ASP A 36 6.22 -10.48 -2.86
C ASP A 36 5.96 -11.22 -4.18
N TYR A 37 5.60 -10.51 -5.26
CA TYR A 37 5.06 -11.18 -6.45
C TYR A 37 6.09 -11.45 -7.55
N PHE A 38 7.21 -10.73 -7.58
CA PHE A 38 8.30 -11.00 -8.54
C PHE A 38 9.30 -12.02 -7.98
N HIS A 39 9.64 -11.93 -6.69
CA HIS A 39 10.54 -12.87 -6.02
C HIS A 39 9.81 -14.02 -5.30
N LEU A 40 8.47 -14.06 -5.36
CA LEU A 40 7.64 -15.09 -4.73
C LEU A 40 7.89 -15.23 -3.22
N GLN A 41 8.20 -14.11 -2.54
CA GLN A 41 8.50 -14.09 -1.10
C GLN A 41 7.26 -13.85 -0.22
N PHE A 42 6.06 -14.16 -0.71
CA PHE A 42 4.84 -14.19 0.09
C PHE A 42 4.67 -15.54 0.80
N PRO A 43 3.88 -15.63 1.90
CA PRO A 43 3.63 -16.89 2.59
C PRO A 43 2.92 -17.89 1.67
N TYR A 44 3.35 -19.15 1.65
CA TYR A 44 2.82 -20.16 0.73
C TYR A 44 1.34 -20.48 1.01
N TYR A 45 0.50 -20.29 0.00
CA TYR A 45 -0.90 -20.70 -0.02
C TYR A 45 -1.25 -21.21 -1.43
N ASP A 46 -1.84 -22.41 -1.56
CA ASP A 46 -2.17 -23.05 -2.84
C ASP A 46 -3.02 -22.18 -3.78
N PHE A 47 -3.95 -21.44 -3.20
CA PHE A 47 -4.78 -20.49 -3.94
C PHE A 47 -3.98 -19.33 -4.53
N ILE A 48 -3.01 -18.81 -3.77
CA ILE A 48 -2.22 -17.64 -4.17
C ILE A 48 -1.19 -18.04 -5.22
N THR A 49 -0.56 -19.21 -5.07
CA THR A 49 0.45 -19.72 -6.01
C THR A 49 -0.14 -20.08 -7.37
N THR A 50 -1.42 -20.45 -7.43
CA THR A 50 -2.14 -20.71 -8.68
C THR A 50 -2.56 -19.41 -9.40
N HIS A 51 -2.65 -18.29 -8.68
CA HIS A 51 -3.16 -17.02 -9.18
C HIS A 51 -2.19 -15.84 -8.97
N VAL A 52 -0.88 -16.11 -8.88
CA VAL A 52 0.15 -15.11 -8.54
C VAL A 52 0.07 -13.88 -9.44
N TRP A 53 -0.15 -14.08 -10.74
CA TRP A 53 -0.26 -12.98 -11.69
C TRP A 53 -1.46 -12.08 -11.40
N GLN A 54 -2.66 -12.66 -11.27
CA GLN A 54 -3.87 -11.90 -10.98
C GLN A 54 -3.77 -11.16 -9.64
N ILE A 55 -3.22 -11.81 -8.63
CA ILE A 55 -3.08 -11.26 -7.28
C ILE A 55 -2.01 -10.17 -7.25
N GLY A 56 -0.89 -10.34 -7.96
CA GLY A 56 0.16 -9.33 -8.07
C GLY A 56 -0.32 -8.06 -8.77
N VAL A 57 -1.06 -8.20 -9.87
CA VAL A 57 -1.70 -7.06 -10.56
C VAL A 57 -2.68 -6.36 -9.62
N LEU A 58 -3.55 -7.12 -8.95
CA LEU A 58 -4.51 -6.58 -7.98
C LEU A 58 -3.79 -5.84 -6.84
N SER A 59 -2.71 -6.41 -6.31
CA SER A 59 -1.91 -5.82 -5.22
C SER A 59 -1.29 -4.48 -5.63
N CYS A 60 -0.66 -4.43 -6.80
CA CYS A 60 -0.10 -3.20 -7.36
C CYS A 60 -1.18 -2.13 -7.57
N CYS A 61 -2.37 -2.50 -8.07
CA CYS A 61 -3.49 -1.57 -8.17
C CYS A 61 -3.95 -1.04 -6.80
N LEU A 62 -4.01 -1.89 -5.78
CA LEU A 62 -4.35 -1.48 -4.42
C LEU A 62 -3.30 -0.51 -3.83
N SER A 63 -2.02 -0.73 -4.14
CA SER A 63 -0.92 0.14 -3.72
C SER A 63 -1.04 1.55 -4.31
N VAL A 64 -1.31 1.64 -5.62
CA VAL A 64 -1.59 2.92 -6.30
C VAL A 64 -2.81 3.60 -5.68
N PHE A 65 -3.90 2.86 -5.47
CA PHE A 65 -5.12 3.40 -4.88
C PHE A 65 -4.88 3.91 -3.45
N GLY A 66 -4.12 3.18 -2.63
CA GLY A 66 -3.78 3.59 -1.27
C GLY A 66 -2.96 4.88 -1.21
N LEU A 67 -1.99 5.05 -2.12
CA LEU A 67 -1.20 6.28 -2.22
C LEU A 67 -2.05 7.48 -2.66
N LEU A 68 -2.93 7.29 -3.65
CA LEU A 68 -3.88 8.33 -4.08
C LEU A 68 -4.82 8.72 -2.95
N LEU A 69 -5.35 7.74 -2.22
CA LEU A 69 -6.18 7.98 -1.05
C LEU A 69 -5.42 8.79 -0.01
N TYR A 70 -4.17 8.44 0.33
CA TYR A 70 -3.35 9.20 1.28
C TYR A 70 -3.16 10.68 0.90
N ILE A 71 -3.01 10.97 -0.40
CA ILE A 71 -2.87 12.33 -0.94
C ILE A 71 -4.17 13.11 -0.78
N GLU A 72 -5.31 12.48 -1.07
CA GLU A 72 -6.63 13.10 -1.06
C GLU A 72 -7.27 13.14 0.35
N LEU A 73 -6.82 12.28 1.26
CA LEU A 73 -7.38 12.13 2.61
C LEU A 73 -7.31 13.43 3.43
N ASN A 74 -6.36 14.31 3.14
CA ASN A 74 -6.24 15.64 3.78
C ASN A 74 -7.45 16.55 3.47
N LYS A 75 -8.11 16.36 2.32
CA LYS A 75 -9.30 17.12 1.96
C LYS A 75 -10.53 16.63 2.74
N LEU A 76 -10.55 15.35 3.11
CA LEU A 76 -11.66 14.68 3.80
C LEU A 76 -11.53 14.80 5.33
N LEU A 77 -10.33 14.56 5.86
CA LEU A 77 -10.00 14.76 7.26
C LEU A 77 -9.33 16.13 7.39
N LYS A 78 -10.12 17.18 7.60
CA LYS A 78 -9.63 18.48 8.10
C LYS A 78 -8.99 18.25 9.48
N CYS A 79 -7.74 17.83 9.52
CA CYS A 79 -6.94 17.88 10.73
C CYS A 79 -6.64 19.36 11.01
N LYS A 80 -7.22 19.88 12.09
CA LYS A 80 -6.77 21.10 12.76
C LYS A 80 -5.36 20.90 13.30
#